data_AF-A0A645BMF1-F1
#
_entry.id   AF-A0A645BMF1-F1
#
_cell.length_a   1.000
_cell.length_b   1.000
_cell.length_c   1.000
_cell.angle_alpha   90.00
_cell.angle_beta   90.00
_cell.angle_gamma   90.00
#
_symmetry.space_group_name_H-M   'P 1'
#
loop_
_entity.id
_entity.type
_entity.pdbx_description
1 polymer ?
#
loop_
_entity_poly.entity_id
_entity_poly.type
_entity_poly.pdbx_seq_one_letter_code
_entity_poly.pdbx_strand_id
1 'polypeptide(L)'
;MMTLTWNYENELAYPNGYFYNEEKNEKKGLKEKGFEFINEMERLGIIIDVSHLSDDGIYDVYNNTSKPFIASHSNARNLCSHQRNLTDDMIKKIGERGGLIGVNFYSSFLNNNYKSSDISKIEDIINHIKYISNIGGINCVGIGSDFDGIDCPLEFENSSNMQLIYDKMKNSGFKEEDIEKVFYKNALRLFKELL
;
A
#
# COMPACT_ATOMS: atom_id res chain seq x y z
N MET A 1 11.35 0.58 -9.58
CA MET A 1 10.37 0.96 -8.56
C MET A 1 11.08 1.78 -7.50
N MET A 2 10.49 2.87 -7.01
CA MET A 2 11.09 3.72 -5.98
C MET A 2 10.00 4.42 -5.17
N THR A 3 10.17 4.52 -3.85
CA THR A 3 9.34 5.39 -3.01
C THR A 3 9.90 6.81 -2.94
N LEU A 4 9.01 7.81 -2.84
CA LEU A 4 9.38 9.22 -2.75
C LEU A 4 9.78 9.66 -1.34
N THR A 5 9.25 9.00 -0.32
CA THR A 5 9.55 9.28 1.09
C THR A 5 9.62 8.00 1.89
N TRP A 6 10.27 8.06 3.05
CA TRP A 6 9.99 7.12 4.14
C TRP A 6 9.20 7.89 5.20
N ASN A 7 9.67 7.91 6.44
CA ASN A 7 8.95 8.53 7.56
C ASN A 7 9.29 10.01 7.81
N TYR A 8 10.18 10.60 7.02
CA TYR A 8 10.64 11.97 7.18
C TYR A 8 10.53 12.76 5.88
N GLU A 9 10.31 14.06 6.02
CA GLU A 9 10.38 15.03 4.94
C GLU A 9 11.76 15.01 4.29
N ASN A 10 11.79 15.11 2.96
CA ASN A 10 13.02 15.21 2.19
C ASN A 10 12.87 16.28 1.10
N GLU A 11 13.83 16.35 0.17
CA GLU A 11 13.80 17.34 -0.92
C GLU A 11 12.67 17.12 -1.94
N LEU A 12 12.07 15.92 -1.96
CA LEU A 12 11.06 15.53 -2.95
C LEU A 12 9.64 15.77 -2.44
N ALA A 13 9.35 15.42 -1.18
CA ALA A 13 7.98 15.42 -0.67
C ALA A 13 7.90 15.37 0.87
N TYR A 14 6.67 15.47 1.37
CA TYR A 14 6.33 15.23 2.78
C TYR A 14 5.80 13.79 2.98
N PRO A 15 6.18 13.12 4.07
CA PRO A 15 5.66 11.81 4.39
C PRO A 15 4.25 11.90 4.98
N ASN A 16 3.60 10.75 5.14
CA ASN A 16 2.45 10.58 6.02
C ASN A 16 2.75 11.18 7.40
N GLY A 17 1.77 11.85 7.99
CA GLY A 17 1.93 12.72 9.17
C GLY A 17 2.35 12.03 10.48
N TYR A 18 2.79 10.76 10.48
CA TYR A 18 3.02 10.01 11.72
C TYR A 18 4.06 10.66 12.64
N PHE A 19 5.09 11.29 12.07
CA PHE A 19 6.15 11.99 12.82
C PHE A 19 5.99 13.50 12.88
N TYR A 20 4.90 14.05 12.34
CA TYR A 20 4.65 15.48 12.27
C TYR A 20 3.33 15.82 12.95
N ASN A 21 3.32 16.79 13.86
CA ASN A 21 2.07 17.44 14.25
C ASN A 21 1.54 18.17 13.01
N GLU A 22 0.58 17.58 12.32
CA GLU A 22 -0.13 18.22 11.20
C GLU A 22 -0.83 19.48 11.73
N GLU A 23 -0.25 20.65 11.45
CA GLU A 23 -1.04 21.86 11.40
C GLU A 23 -2.04 21.70 10.25
N LYS A 24 -3.33 21.63 10.59
CA LYS A 24 -4.44 21.10 9.76
C LYS A 24 -4.70 21.81 8.42
N ASN A 25 -3.92 22.80 8.02
CA ASN A 25 -4.26 23.71 6.91
C ASN A 25 -3.17 23.90 5.84
N GLU A 26 -1.99 23.30 5.97
CA GLU A 26 -0.96 23.39 4.91
C GLU A 26 -0.99 22.15 4.03
N LYS A 27 -1.09 22.35 2.71
CA LYS A 27 -0.94 21.27 1.71
C LYS A 27 0.49 20.75 1.79
N LYS A 28 0.66 19.49 2.17
CA LYS A 28 1.97 18.84 2.33
C LYS A 28 2.13 17.72 1.32
N GLY A 29 2.27 18.08 0.04
CA GLY A 29 2.35 17.14 -1.08
C GLY A 29 3.77 16.94 -1.64
N LEU A 30 3.90 16.90 -2.96
CA LEU A 30 5.20 16.94 -3.61
C LEU A 30 5.77 18.37 -3.58
N LYS A 31 7.09 18.47 -3.52
CA LYS A 31 7.84 19.71 -3.76
C LYS A 31 8.15 19.83 -5.25
N GLU A 32 8.62 21.00 -5.69
CA GLU A 32 8.99 21.27 -7.09
C GLU A 32 9.87 20.16 -7.69
N LYS A 33 10.96 19.80 -7.00
CA LYS A 33 11.85 18.70 -7.39
C LYS A 33 11.16 17.33 -7.40
N GLY A 34 10.17 17.12 -6.53
CA GLY A 34 9.34 15.91 -6.51
C GLY A 34 8.50 15.76 -7.78
N PHE A 35 7.90 16.85 -8.27
CA PHE A 35 7.17 16.87 -9.54
C PHE A 35 8.09 16.54 -10.74
N GLU A 36 9.28 17.12 -10.79
CA GLU A 36 10.29 16.78 -11.80
C GLU A 36 10.65 15.29 -11.73
N PHE A 37 10.82 14.75 -10.51
CA PHE A 37 11.21 13.37 -10.30
C PHE A 37 10.15 12.37 -10.78
N ILE A 38 8.87 12.58 -10.45
CA ILE A 38 7.81 11.65 -10.86
C ILE A 38 7.62 11.63 -12.37
N ASN A 39 7.81 12.77 -13.05
CA ASN A 39 7.76 12.84 -14.51
C ASN A 39 8.91 12.04 -15.14
N GLU A 40 10.11 12.14 -14.57
CA GLU A 40 11.27 11.39 -15.06
C GLU A 40 11.16 9.90 -14.75
N MET A 41 10.63 9.54 -13.58
CA MET A 41 10.30 8.15 -13.24
C MET A 41 9.33 7.55 -14.26
N GLU A 42 8.26 8.27 -14.61
CA GLU A 42 7.30 7.83 -15.62
C GLU A 42 7.97 7.67 -16.99
N ARG A 43 8.81 8.62 -17.41
CA ARG A 43 9.57 8.56 -18.67
C ARG A 43 10.49 7.34 -18.74
N LEU A 44 11.15 7.00 -17.63
CA LEU A 44 12.10 5.88 -17.53
C LEU A 44 11.44 4.52 -17.27
N GLY A 45 10.14 4.47 -16.97
CA GLY A 45 9.47 3.23 -16.55
C GLY A 45 9.77 2.82 -15.11
N ILE A 46 10.25 3.75 -14.28
CA ILE A 46 10.42 3.52 -12.85
C ILE A 46 9.05 3.62 -12.17
N ILE A 47 8.58 2.50 -11.63
CA ILE A 47 7.31 2.45 -10.89
C ILE A 47 7.37 3.37 -9.67
N ILE A 48 6.40 4.29 -9.58
CA ILE A 48 6.22 5.16 -8.41
C ILE A 48 5.53 4.37 -7.31
N ASP A 49 6.15 4.33 -6.14
CA ASP A 49 5.58 3.76 -4.92
C ASP A 49 5.20 4.88 -3.95
N VAL A 50 3.93 4.91 -3.56
CA VAL A 50 3.36 5.94 -2.67
C VAL A 50 3.25 5.47 -1.22
N SER A 51 3.72 4.26 -0.90
CA SER A 51 3.95 3.87 0.48
C SER A 51 4.78 4.93 1.22
N HIS A 52 4.31 5.32 2.39
CA HIS A 52 4.80 6.40 3.26
C HIS A 52 4.55 7.83 2.82
N LEU A 53 4.08 8.07 1.60
CA LEU A 53 3.80 9.42 1.12
C LEU A 53 2.60 10.03 1.87
N SER A 54 2.54 11.34 1.98
CA SER A 54 1.36 12.05 2.49
C SER A 54 0.15 11.88 1.58
N ASP A 55 -1.04 12.14 2.13
CA ASP A 55 -2.29 12.13 1.37
C ASP A 55 -2.24 13.06 0.17
N ASP A 56 -1.78 14.30 0.36
CA ASP A 56 -1.61 15.28 -0.70
C ASP A 56 -0.60 14.81 -1.76
N GLY A 57 0.47 14.14 -1.34
CA GLY A 57 1.48 13.61 -2.26
C GLY A 57 0.93 12.47 -3.11
N ILE A 58 0.08 11.60 -2.54
CA ILE A 58 -0.62 10.55 -3.31
C ILE A 58 -1.51 11.18 -4.39
N TYR A 59 -2.25 12.24 -4.06
CA TYR A 59 -3.07 12.96 -5.04
C TYR A 59 -2.22 13.71 -6.07
N ASP A 60 -1.09 14.29 -5.67
CA ASP A 60 -0.17 14.94 -6.60
C ASP A 60 0.40 13.93 -7.61
N VAL A 61 0.78 12.71 -7.17
CA VAL A 61 1.17 11.61 -8.08
C VAL A 61 0.02 11.27 -9.02
N TYR A 62 -1.18 11.03 -8.51
CA TYR A 62 -2.34 10.67 -9.34
C TYR A 62 -2.66 11.74 -10.40
N ASN A 63 -2.60 13.02 -10.04
CA ASN A 63 -2.99 14.13 -10.89
C ASN A 63 -1.92 14.51 -11.94
N ASN A 64 -0.65 14.17 -11.70
CA ASN A 64 0.47 14.61 -12.55
C ASN A 64 1.18 13.48 -13.30
N THR A 65 0.68 12.25 -13.18
CA THR A 65 1.19 11.09 -13.91
C THR A 65 0.08 10.42 -14.71
N SER A 66 0.43 9.59 -15.70
CA SER A 66 -0.54 8.82 -16.48
C SER A 66 -0.41 7.30 -16.32
N LYS A 67 0.80 6.80 -16.06
CA LYS A 67 1.06 5.36 -15.85
C LYS A 67 0.52 4.84 -14.50
N PRO A 68 0.34 3.51 -14.36
CA PRO A 68 0.12 2.86 -13.07
C PRO A 68 1.19 3.20 -12.02
N PHE A 69 0.74 3.44 -10.79
CA PHE A 69 1.57 3.58 -9.60
C PHE A 69 1.05 2.63 -8.50
N ILE A 70 1.85 2.41 -7.47
CA ILE A 70 1.54 1.42 -6.43
C ILE A 70 1.61 2.03 -5.04
N ALA A 71 0.99 1.36 -4.07
CA ALA A 71 1.38 1.42 -2.67
C ALA A 71 1.90 0.03 -2.29
N SER A 72 3.21 -0.13 -2.16
CA SER A 72 3.82 -1.46 -2.01
C SER A 72 3.49 -2.16 -0.69
N HIS A 73 3.12 -1.42 0.36
CA HIS A 73 2.83 -1.92 1.71
C HIS A 73 1.95 -0.91 2.49
N SER A 74 0.65 -0.92 2.20
CA SER A 74 -0.37 -0.07 2.85
C SER A 74 -1.71 -0.79 2.98
N ASN A 75 -2.48 -0.43 4.01
CA ASN A 75 -3.78 -1.03 4.30
C ASN A 75 -4.94 -0.03 4.09
N ALA A 76 -6.14 -0.39 4.52
CA ALA A 76 -7.36 0.40 4.33
C ALA A 76 -7.71 1.23 5.58
N ARG A 77 -7.82 2.55 5.42
CA ARG A 77 -7.98 3.49 6.55
C ARG A 77 -9.33 3.34 7.25
N ASN A 78 -10.36 2.92 6.53
CA ASN A 78 -11.68 2.72 7.10
C ASN A 78 -11.75 1.51 8.08
N LEU A 79 -10.87 0.52 7.91
CA LEU A 79 -10.74 -0.61 8.84
C LEU A 79 -9.80 -0.28 10.02
N CYS A 80 -8.73 0.46 9.75
CA CYS A 80 -7.78 0.92 10.76
C CYS A 80 -7.36 2.37 10.44
N SER A 81 -7.76 3.30 11.30
CA SER A 81 -7.63 4.76 11.17
C SER A 81 -6.19 5.21 11.46
N HIS A 82 -5.25 4.69 10.67
CA HIS A 82 -3.83 5.03 10.71
C HIS A 82 -3.44 5.85 9.47
N GLN A 83 -2.59 6.86 9.63
CA GLN A 83 -2.16 7.73 8.52
C GLN A 83 -1.37 6.99 7.43
N ARG A 84 -0.76 5.84 7.76
CA ARG A 84 -0.11 4.94 6.77
C ARG A 84 -1.10 4.19 5.86
N ASN A 85 -2.38 4.15 6.24
CA ASN A 85 -3.41 3.47 5.48
C ASN A 85 -4.07 4.40 4.49
N LEU A 86 -4.56 3.85 3.38
CA LEU A 86 -5.18 4.58 2.28
C LEU A 86 -6.67 4.83 2.53
N THR A 87 -7.16 6.00 2.13
CA THR A 87 -8.61 6.25 2.09
C THR A 87 -9.29 5.43 1.00
N ASP A 88 -10.60 5.27 1.09
CA ASP A 88 -11.39 4.58 0.06
C ASP A 88 -11.23 5.23 -1.33
N ASP A 89 -11.15 6.58 -1.38
CA ASP A 89 -10.93 7.30 -2.64
C ASP A 89 -9.54 7.01 -3.24
N MET A 90 -8.49 6.96 -2.41
CA MET A 90 -7.15 6.56 -2.86
C MET A 90 -7.12 5.12 -3.37
N ILE A 91 -7.75 4.19 -2.65
CA ILE A 91 -7.85 2.79 -3.07
C ILE A 91 -8.53 2.70 -4.44
N LYS A 92 -9.65 3.40 -4.61
CA LYS A 92 -10.39 3.45 -5.88
C LYS A 92 -9.52 4.02 -7.00
N LYS A 93 -8.83 5.14 -6.76
CA LYS A 93 -7.95 5.79 -7.75
C LYS A 93 -6.78 4.92 -8.18
N ILE A 94 -6.14 4.21 -7.24
CA ILE A 94 -5.08 3.25 -7.55
C ILE A 94 -5.64 2.10 -8.40
N GLY A 95 -6.82 1.58 -8.05
CA GLY A 95 -7.50 0.54 -8.80
C GLY A 95 -7.87 0.96 -10.23
N GLU A 96 -8.51 2.12 -10.39
CA GLU A 96 -8.87 2.71 -11.70
C GLU A 96 -7.64 2.98 -12.57
N ARG A 97 -6.52 3.33 -11.95
CA ARG A 97 -5.24 3.57 -12.63
C ARG A 97 -4.51 2.27 -13.00
N GLY A 98 -5.04 1.10 -12.65
CA GLY A 98 -4.42 -0.20 -12.91
C GLY A 98 -3.22 -0.49 -12.01
N GLY A 99 -3.12 0.21 -10.87
CA GLY A 99 -2.05 0.08 -9.90
C GLY A 99 -2.12 -1.19 -9.04
N LEU A 100 -1.35 -1.18 -7.95
CA LEU A 100 -1.27 -2.28 -6.98
C LEU A 100 -1.17 -1.74 -5.55
N ILE A 101 -1.84 -2.39 -4.62
CA ILE A 101 -1.80 -2.14 -3.18
C ILE A 101 -1.38 -3.43 -2.50
N GLY A 102 -0.15 -3.46 -1.99
CA GLY A 102 0.33 -4.56 -1.16
C GLY A 102 -0.19 -4.42 0.26
N VAL A 103 -0.98 -5.39 0.72
CA VAL A 103 -1.49 -5.41 2.10
C VAL A 103 -0.33 -5.69 3.07
N ASN A 104 -0.12 -4.77 4.01
CA ASN A 104 0.93 -4.75 5.02
C ASN A 104 0.51 -5.52 6.28
N PHE A 105 1.47 -6.26 6.86
CA PHE A 105 1.22 -7.13 8.01
C PHE A 105 1.47 -6.45 9.36
N TYR A 106 1.80 -5.17 9.40
CA TYR A 106 2.06 -4.48 10.66
C TYR A 106 0.80 -4.34 11.50
N SER A 107 0.85 -4.83 12.75
CA SER A 107 -0.32 -4.94 13.63
C SER A 107 -1.05 -3.60 13.83
N SER A 108 -0.32 -2.50 14.06
CA SER A 108 -0.91 -1.16 14.21
C SER A 108 -1.55 -0.59 12.94
N PHE A 109 -1.34 -1.20 11.77
CA PHE A 109 -2.01 -0.82 10.52
C PHE A 109 -3.20 -1.72 10.20
N LEU A 110 -3.42 -2.79 10.98
CA LEU A 110 -4.46 -3.79 10.74
C LEU A 110 -5.71 -3.57 11.61
N ASN A 111 -5.55 -3.04 12.83
CA ASN A 111 -6.67 -2.87 13.75
C ASN A 111 -6.44 -1.66 14.67
N ASN A 112 -7.47 -0.82 14.85
CA ASN A 112 -7.41 0.34 15.75
C ASN A 112 -7.10 -0.01 17.21
N ASN A 113 -7.38 -1.25 17.62
CA ASN A 113 -7.14 -1.71 18.98
C ASN A 113 -5.74 -2.29 19.18
N TYR A 114 -4.93 -2.40 18.11
CA TYR A 114 -3.59 -2.99 18.17
C TYR A 114 -2.50 -1.93 18.33
N LYS A 115 -1.52 -2.28 19.15
CA LYS A 115 -0.21 -1.63 19.25
C LYS A 115 0.83 -2.46 18.51
N SER A 116 2.02 -1.92 18.31
CA SER A 116 3.12 -2.63 17.66
C SER A 116 3.47 -3.94 18.36
N SER A 117 3.28 -4.03 19.68
CA SER A 117 3.51 -5.25 20.45
C SER A 117 2.46 -6.36 20.25
N ASP A 118 1.31 -6.05 19.64
CA ASP A 118 0.24 -7.02 19.44
C ASP A 118 0.51 -7.91 18.23
N ILE A 119 -0.01 -9.15 18.29
CA ILE A 119 0.13 -10.14 17.23
C ILE A 119 -0.67 -9.70 16.00
N SER A 120 0.01 -9.56 14.87
CA SER A 120 -0.60 -9.43 13.56
C SER A 120 -1.28 -10.74 13.16
N LYS A 121 -2.60 -10.69 13.02
CA LYS A 121 -3.41 -11.87 12.72
C LYS A 121 -3.69 -11.99 11.23
N ILE A 122 -3.68 -13.22 10.74
CA ILE A 122 -4.02 -13.56 9.36
C ILE A 122 -5.45 -13.10 9.05
N GLU A 123 -6.39 -13.22 10.00
CA GLU A 123 -7.77 -12.76 9.83
C GLU A 123 -7.84 -11.27 9.46
N ASP A 124 -7.11 -10.41 10.17
CA ASP A 124 -7.12 -8.97 9.92
C ASP A 124 -6.50 -8.65 8.54
N ILE A 125 -5.44 -9.36 8.15
CA ILE A 125 -4.83 -9.27 6.80
C ILE A 125 -5.87 -9.61 5.71
N ILE A 126 -6.60 -10.72 5.87
CA ILE A 126 -7.63 -11.13 4.89
C ILE A 126 -8.78 -10.12 4.84
N ASN A 127 -9.17 -9.52 5.97
CA ASN A 127 -10.19 -8.48 6.01
C ASN A 127 -9.78 -7.25 5.20
N HIS A 128 -8.51 -6.83 5.29
CA HIS A 128 -7.97 -5.77 4.45
C HIS A 128 -7.94 -6.13 2.97
N ILE A 129 -7.52 -7.35 2.60
CA ILE A 129 -7.53 -7.84 1.21
C ILE A 129 -8.97 -7.78 0.64
N LYS A 130 -9.96 -8.31 1.37
CA LYS A 130 -11.38 -8.26 0.96
C LYS A 130 -11.86 -6.83 0.77
N TYR A 131 -11.57 -5.97 1.74
CA TYR A 131 -12.05 -4.59 1.74
C TYR A 131 -11.45 -3.79 0.57
N ILE A 132 -10.14 -3.87 0.36
CA ILE A 132 -9.47 -3.21 -0.76
C ILE A 132 -9.98 -3.76 -2.09
N SER A 133 -10.15 -5.09 -2.21
CA SER A 133 -10.71 -5.72 -3.41
C SER A 133 -12.13 -5.22 -3.73
N ASN A 134 -12.95 -4.93 -2.73
CA ASN A 134 -14.31 -4.42 -2.94
C ASN A 134 -14.35 -2.98 -3.47
N ILE A 135 -13.31 -2.18 -3.21
CA ILE A 135 -13.26 -0.77 -3.60
C ILE A 135 -12.46 -0.57 -4.89
N GLY A 136 -11.22 -1.07 -4.92
CA GLY A 136 -10.30 -0.90 -6.05
C GLY A 136 -10.36 -2.05 -7.07
N GLY A 137 -11.10 -3.11 -6.77
CA GLY A 137 -11.16 -4.33 -7.57
C GLY A 137 -10.01 -5.30 -7.25
N ILE A 138 -10.25 -6.60 -7.46
CA ILE A 138 -9.26 -7.65 -7.14
C ILE A 138 -7.93 -7.49 -7.90
N ASN A 139 -7.92 -6.80 -9.05
CA ASN A 139 -6.74 -6.63 -9.89
C ASN A 139 -5.73 -5.61 -9.35
N CYS A 140 -6.08 -4.88 -8.29
CA CYS A 140 -5.21 -3.91 -7.64
C CYS A 140 -4.69 -4.38 -6.28
N VAL A 141 -4.94 -5.64 -5.87
CA VAL A 141 -4.54 -6.14 -4.54
C VAL A 141 -3.32 -7.04 -4.65
N GLY A 142 -2.37 -6.90 -3.73
CA GLY A 142 -1.18 -7.74 -3.61
C GLY A 142 -0.81 -7.99 -2.15
N ILE A 143 0.33 -8.67 -1.95
CA ILE A 143 0.95 -8.86 -0.63
C ILE A 143 2.14 -7.93 -0.50
N GLY A 144 2.15 -7.12 0.55
CA GLY A 144 3.22 -6.18 0.88
C GLY A 144 3.65 -6.37 2.32
N SER A 145 4.15 -7.56 2.65
CA SER A 145 4.27 -8.06 4.04
C SER A 145 5.03 -7.15 4.99
N ASP A 146 6.02 -6.41 4.46
CA ASP A 146 6.96 -5.62 5.25
C ASP A 146 7.78 -6.51 6.21
N PHE A 147 8.06 -7.76 5.79
CA PHE A 147 8.96 -8.67 6.53
C PHE A 147 10.31 -8.00 6.79
N ASP A 148 10.84 -8.20 7.99
CA ASP A 148 12.07 -7.58 8.50
C ASP A 148 12.04 -6.04 8.58
N GLY A 149 10.92 -5.39 8.23
CA GLY A 149 10.68 -3.94 8.32
C GLY A 149 9.72 -3.53 9.44
N ILE A 150 9.04 -4.50 10.07
CA ILE A 150 8.07 -4.31 11.15
C ILE A 150 8.57 -4.91 12.46
N ASP A 151 8.18 -4.30 13.59
CA ASP A 151 8.59 -4.71 14.94
C ASP A 151 7.49 -5.47 15.71
N CYS A 152 6.43 -5.91 15.03
CA CYS A 152 5.34 -6.68 15.64
C CYS A 152 5.50 -8.20 15.47
N PRO A 153 5.06 -9.02 16.45
CA PRO A 153 4.95 -10.45 16.24
C PRO A 153 3.86 -10.78 15.22
N LEU A 154 4.09 -11.80 14.41
CA LEU A 154 3.12 -12.34 13.46
C LEU A 154 2.49 -13.63 14.02
N GLU A 155 1.26 -13.95 13.62
CA GLU A 155 0.60 -15.24 13.92
C GLU A 155 1.36 -16.46 13.35
N PHE A 156 2.31 -16.21 12.43
CA PHE A 156 3.16 -17.20 11.78
C PHE A 156 4.62 -16.74 11.78
N GLU A 157 5.57 -17.66 11.60
CA GLU A 157 6.98 -17.39 11.91
C GLU A 157 7.66 -16.47 10.90
N ASN A 158 7.51 -16.75 9.61
CA ASN A 158 8.20 -16.03 8.54
C ASN A 158 7.59 -16.33 7.16
N SER A 159 8.27 -15.91 6.10
CA SER A 159 7.87 -16.09 4.71
C SER A 159 7.68 -17.54 4.27
N SER A 160 8.22 -18.53 4.99
CA SER A 160 7.95 -19.95 4.72
C SER A 160 6.50 -20.35 5.02
N ASN A 161 5.76 -19.55 5.80
CA ASN A 161 4.38 -19.83 6.20
C ASN A 161 3.33 -19.07 5.39
N MET A 162 3.68 -18.48 4.24
CA MET A 162 2.72 -17.78 3.36
C MET A 162 1.55 -18.67 2.91
N GLN A 163 1.71 -20.00 2.94
CA GLN A 163 0.63 -20.96 2.72
C GLN A 163 -0.55 -20.77 3.68
N LEU A 164 -0.32 -20.32 4.92
CA LEU A 164 -1.40 -20.06 5.88
C LEU A 164 -2.30 -18.91 5.43
N ILE A 165 -1.73 -17.87 4.80
CA ILE A 165 -2.49 -16.77 4.19
C ILE A 165 -3.33 -17.31 3.03
N TYR A 166 -2.72 -18.13 2.16
CA TYR A 166 -3.40 -18.76 1.02
C TYR A 166 -4.60 -19.59 1.49
N ASP A 167 -4.39 -20.48 2.47
CA ASP A 167 -5.43 -21.36 3.00
C ASP A 167 -6.55 -20.56 3.65
N LYS A 168 -6.20 -19.48 4.36
CA LYS A 168 -7.20 -18.59 4.94
C LYS A 168 -8.01 -17.85 3.88
N MET A 169 -7.40 -17.38 2.79
CA MET A 169 -8.14 -16.78 1.67
C MET A 169 -9.11 -17.78 1.07
N LYS A 170 -8.67 -19.01 0.81
CA LYS A 170 -9.51 -20.09 0.29
C LYS A 170 -10.70 -20.38 1.21
N ASN A 171 -10.45 -20.55 2.50
CA ASN A 171 -11.50 -20.76 3.52
C ASN A 171 -12.42 -19.54 3.70
N SER A 172 -11.96 -18.37 3.27
CA SER A 172 -12.71 -17.11 3.29
C SER A 172 -13.54 -16.85 2.03
N GLY A 173 -13.60 -17.81 1.10
CA GLY A 173 -14.44 -17.78 -0.09
C GLY A 173 -13.79 -17.19 -1.34
N PHE A 174 -12.48 -16.89 -1.32
CA PHE A 174 -11.77 -16.48 -2.53
C PHE A 174 -11.66 -17.65 -3.51
N LYS A 175 -11.84 -17.35 -4.80
CA LYS A 175 -11.56 -18.31 -5.87
C LYS A 175 -10.06 -18.42 -6.07
N GLU A 176 -9.64 -19.58 -6.57
CA GLU A 176 -8.24 -19.86 -6.91
C GLU A 176 -7.60 -18.74 -7.77
N GLU A 177 -8.32 -18.31 -8.80
CA GLU A 177 -7.89 -17.25 -9.72
C GLU A 177 -7.62 -15.91 -9.02
N ASP A 178 -8.39 -15.59 -7.98
CA ASP A 178 -8.26 -14.34 -7.22
C ASP A 178 -7.12 -14.44 -6.20
N ILE A 179 -6.90 -15.62 -5.62
CA ILE A 179 -5.75 -15.87 -4.74
C ILE A 179 -4.45 -15.73 -5.53
N GLU A 180 -4.36 -16.33 -6.73
CA GLU A 180 -3.18 -16.19 -7.59
C GLU A 180 -2.92 -14.73 -8.01
N LYS A 181 -3.98 -13.95 -8.23
CA LYS A 181 -3.88 -12.50 -8.50
C LYS A 181 -3.21 -11.76 -7.35
N VAL A 182 -3.70 -11.97 -6.13
CA VAL A 182 -3.14 -11.36 -4.91
C VAL A 182 -1.70 -11.81 -4.66
N PHE A 183 -1.39 -13.09 -4.88
CA PHE A 183 -0.06 -13.63 -4.60
C PHE A 183 0.99 -13.19 -5.61
N TYR A 184 0.66 -13.11 -6.90
CA TYR A 184 1.67 -12.75 -7.90
C TYR A 184 1.14 -12.17 -9.22
N LYS A 185 -0.04 -12.58 -9.72
CA LYS A 185 -0.43 -12.20 -11.10
C LYS A 185 -0.65 -10.70 -11.26
N ASN A 186 -1.12 -10.01 -10.22
CA ASN A 186 -1.30 -8.55 -10.29
C ASN A 186 0.05 -7.81 -10.33
N ALA A 187 1.00 -8.20 -9.50
CA ALA A 187 2.36 -7.65 -9.53
C ALA A 187 3.07 -7.97 -10.85
N LEU A 188 2.95 -9.21 -11.33
CA LEU A 188 3.53 -9.64 -12.61
C LEU A 188 2.95 -8.87 -13.80
N ARG A 189 1.63 -8.62 -13.81
CA ARG A 189 0.98 -7.76 -14.82
C ARG A 189 1.62 -6.38 -14.81
N LEU A 190 1.71 -5.76 -13.65
CA LEU A 190 2.21 -4.40 -13.50
C LEU A 190 3.68 -4.28 -13.95
N PHE A 191 4.54 -5.22 -13.58
CA PHE A 191 5.93 -5.22 -14.04
C PHE A 191 6.05 -5.41 -15.55
N LYS A 192 5.24 -6.30 -16.16
CA LYS A 192 5.25 -6.50 -17.62
C LYS A 192 4.70 -5.32 -18.41
N GLU A 193 3.83 -4.53 -17.80
CA GLU A 193 3.23 -3.34 -18.43
C GLU A 193 4.18 -2.13 -18.39
N LEU A 194 5.02 -2.04 -17.36
CA LEU A 194 5.84 -0.85 -17.08
C LEU A 194 7.34 -1.00 -17.39
N LEU A 195 7.87 -2.22 -17.46
CA LEU A 195 9.28 -2.55 -17.73
C LEU A 195 9.41 -3.23 -19.10
#